data_AF-A0A7U9PVA2-F1
#
_entry.id   AF-A0A7U9PVA2-F1
#
_cell.length_a   1.000
_cell.length_b   1.000
_cell.length_c   1.000
_cell.angle_alpha   90.00
_cell.angle_beta   90.00
_cell.angle_gamma   90.00
#
_symmetry.space_group_name_H-M   'P 1'
#
loop_
_entity.id
_entity.type
_entity.pdbx_description
1 polymer ?
#
loop_
_entity_poly.entity_id
_entity_poly.type
_entity_poly.pdbx_seq_one_letter_code
_entity_poly.pdbx_strand_id
1 'polypeptide(L)'
;MSLFHLLAWQRGAKADVAWTCSVAVLPLPRALPATALTSSRLASSQRVEKRPALNRATGRAKDLPHLGTHLVRYCADDADFAALISTYAMERFMRNARLAWRIEGNRVNGWTHGRKT
;
A
#
# COMPACT_ATOMS: atom_id res chain seq x y z
N MET A 1 2.71 -5.41 17.67
CA MET A 1 2.11 -5.48 16.32
C MET A 1 0.68 -5.93 16.49
N SER A 2 -0.25 -5.38 15.70
CA SER A 2 -1.65 -5.78 15.70
C SER A 2 -2.05 -6.24 14.31
N LEU A 3 -2.80 -7.35 14.21
CA LEU A 3 -3.33 -7.90 12.96
C LEU A 3 -4.85 -8.02 13.08
N PHE A 4 -5.59 -7.57 12.07
CA PHE A 4 -7.04 -7.64 12.04
C PHE A 4 -7.56 -7.91 10.62
N HIS A 5 -8.76 -8.48 10.54
CA HIS A 5 -9.46 -8.72 9.28
C HIS A 5 -10.61 -7.74 9.16
N LEU A 6 -10.71 -7.09 8.00
CA LEU A 6 -11.72 -6.09 7.73
C LEU A 6 -12.37 -6.37 6.38
N LEU A 7 -13.65 -6.06 6.29
CA LEU A 7 -14.33 -5.95 5.01
C LEU A 7 -14.13 -4.51 4.51
N ALA A 8 -13.37 -4.35 3.44
CA ALA A 8 -13.21 -3.07 2.77
C ALA A 8 -14.40 -2.86 1.83
N TRP A 9 -15.18 -1.81 2.06
CA TRP A 9 -16.35 -1.46 1.28
C TRP A 9 -16.00 -0.34 0.28
N GLN A 10 -16.26 -0.56 -1.00
CA GLN A 10 -16.24 0.54 -1.97
C GLN A 10 -17.65 1.09 -2.13
N ARG A 11 -17.83 2.35 -1.70
CA ARG A 11 -19.06 3.09 -1.92
C ARG A 11 -19.16 3.49 -3.40
N GLY A 12 -20.09 2.88 -4.14
CA GLY A 12 -20.33 3.13 -5.56
C GLY A 12 -21.82 3.30 -5.87
N ALA A 13 -22.13 3.80 -7.07
CA ALA A 13 -23.52 4.05 -7.51
C ALA A 13 -24.33 2.77 -7.83
N LYS A 14 -23.67 1.63 -8.03
CA LYS A 14 -24.29 0.31 -8.25
C LYS A 14 -23.53 -0.73 -7.44
N ALA A 15 -24.20 -1.23 -6.41
CA ALA A 15 -23.76 -2.26 -5.47
C ALA A 15 -22.50 -1.93 -4.65
N ASP A 16 -22.63 -2.13 -3.35
CA ASP A 16 -21.52 -2.13 -2.42
C ASP A 16 -20.72 -3.43 -2.57
N VAL A 17 -19.45 -3.32 -2.99
CA VAL A 17 -18.55 -4.48 -3.03
C VAL A 17 -17.72 -4.48 -1.75
N ALA A 18 -17.79 -5.59 -1.00
CA ALA A 18 -17.00 -5.84 0.19
C ALA A 18 -15.88 -6.84 -0.11
N TRP A 19 -14.62 -6.45 0.09
CA TRP A 19 -13.47 -7.37 0.00
C TRP A 19 -12.94 -7.69 1.38
N THR A 20 -12.64 -8.96 1.62
CA THR A 20 -11.89 -9.35 2.81
C THR A 20 -10.45 -8.91 2.66
N CYS A 21 -9.96 -8.11 3.60
CA CYS A 21 -8.58 -7.67 3.69
C CYS A 21 -8.02 -8.04 5.06
N SER A 22 -6.74 -8.41 5.09
CA SER A 22 -5.99 -8.51 6.34
C SER A 22 -5.13 -7.27 6.46
N VAL A 23 -5.17 -6.62 7.63
CA VAL A 23 -4.46 -5.38 7.92
C VAL A 23 -3.55 -5.60 9.11
N ALA A 24 -2.27 -5.29 8.95
CA ALA A 24 -1.27 -5.31 10.00
C ALA A 24 -0.82 -3.90 10.32
N VAL A 25 -0.72 -3.58 11.60
CA VAL A 25 -0.18 -2.32 12.12
C VAL A 25 1.04 -2.61 12.97
N LEU A 26 2.16 -2.04 12.54
CA LEU A 26 3.44 -2.14 13.21
C LEU A 26 3.86 -0.76 13.73
N PRO A 27 3.93 -0.54 15.05
CA PRO A 27 4.52 0.68 15.59
C PRO A 27 6.03 0.72 15.29
N LEU A 28 6.52 1.90 14.99
CA LEU A 28 7.93 2.22 14.75
C LEU A 28 8.50 2.97 15.96
N PRO A 29 9.80 2.80 16.26
CA PRO A 29 10.45 3.50 17.37
C PRO A 29 10.57 5.01 17.14
N ARG A 30 10.41 5.48 15.89
CA ARG A 30 10.43 6.89 15.50
C ARG A 30 9.47 7.14 14.34
N ALA A 31 9.07 8.41 14.17
CA ALA A 31 8.36 8.83 12.98
C ALA A 31 9.28 8.75 11.75
N LEU A 32 8.74 8.27 10.64
CA LEU A 32 9.41 8.22 9.34
C LEU A 32 8.61 9.05 8.31
N PRO A 33 9.25 9.52 7.22
CA PRO A 33 8.54 10.26 6.18
C PRO A 33 7.36 9.45 5.62
N ALA A 34 6.22 10.14 5.43
CA ALA A 34 5.01 9.48 4.95
C ALA A 34 5.28 8.90 3.56
N THR A 35 5.07 7.60 3.43
CA THR A 35 5.38 6.84 2.21
C THR A 35 4.37 5.72 2.08
N ALA A 36 3.83 5.50 0.89
CA ALA A 36 3.02 4.33 0.62
C ALA A 36 3.30 3.72 -0.72
N LEU A 37 3.15 2.41 -0.72
CA LEU A 37 3.43 1.56 -1.84
C LEU A 37 2.25 0.64 -2.06
N THR A 38 1.88 0.43 -3.32
CA THR A 38 0.75 -0.40 -3.70
C THR A 38 1.16 -1.28 -4.86
N SER A 39 1.06 -2.60 -4.69
CA SER A 39 1.28 -3.52 -5.80
C SER A 39 0.19 -3.37 -6.86
N SER A 40 0.59 -3.36 -8.13
CA SER A 40 -0.32 -3.27 -9.27
C SER A 40 -1.30 -4.45 -9.32
N ARG A 41 -0.87 -5.64 -8.87
CA ARG A 41 -1.73 -6.83 -8.73
C ARG A 41 -2.81 -6.68 -7.68
N LEU A 42 -2.53 -6.03 -6.55
CA LEU A 42 -3.55 -5.74 -5.56
C LEU A 42 -4.56 -4.73 -6.13
N ALA A 43 -4.06 -3.64 -6.73
CA ALA A 43 -4.89 -2.61 -7.35
C ALA A 43 -5.80 -3.18 -8.46
N SER A 44 -5.30 -4.08 -9.31
CA SER A 44 -6.10 -4.71 -10.36
C SER A 44 -7.12 -5.71 -9.80
N SER A 45 -6.74 -6.50 -8.80
CA SER A 45 -7.59 -7.56 -8.24
C SER A 45 -8.86 -7.04 -7.58
N GLN A 46 -8.84 -5.84 -7.01
CA GLN A 46 -9.97 -5.32 -6.26
C GLN A 46 -10.89 -4.43 -7.11
N ARG A 47 -10.60 -4.18 -8.41
CA ARG A 47 -11.14 -3.01 -9.14
C ARG A 47 -11.12 -1.73 -8.27
N VAL A 48 -10.21 -1.70 -7.29
CA VAL A 48 -10.04 -0.57 -6.39
C VAL A 48 -9.57 0.51 -7.31
N GLU A 49 -10.52 1.40 -7.55
CA GLU A 49 -10.36 2.64 -8.28
C GLU A 49 -8.99 3.19 -7.91
N LYS A 50 -8.29 3.74 -8.91
CA LYS A 50 -6.92 4.31 -8.96
C LYS A 50 -6.58 5.29 -7.81
N ARG A 51 -6.92 4.96 -6.57
CA ARG A 51 -6.84 5.71 -5.34
C ARG A 51 -5.63 5.13 -4.61
N PRO A 52 -4.56 5.92 -4.49
CA PRO A 52 -3.37 5.48 -3.80
C PRO A 52 -3.69 5.02 -2.37
N ALA A 53 -2.86 4.13 -1.84
CA ALA A 53 -2.79 3.79 -0.42
C ALA A 53 -2.68 5.02 0.53
N LEU A 54 -2.27 6.17 -0.02
CA LEU A 54 -2.16 7.45 0.66
C LEU A 54 -3.25 8.45 0.27
N ASN A 55 -3.54 9.35 1.22
CA ASN A 55 -4.40 10.50 1.01
C ASN A 55 -3.84 11.39 -0.12
N ARG A 56 -4.72 12.09 -0.86
CA ARG A 56 -4.34 13.00 -1.97
C ARG A 56 -3.34 14.08 -1.55
N ALA A 57 -3.28 14.42 -0.26
CA ALA A 57 -2.36 15.40 0.29
C ALA A 57 -0.88 15.01 0.10
N THR A 58 -0.58 13.71 0.14
CA THR A 58 0.78 13.12 0.03
C THR A 58 1.30 13.06 -1.42
N GLY A 59 0.57 13.63 -2.37
CA GLY A 59 0.93 13.69 -3.80
C GLY A 59 0.24 12.66 -4.70
N ARG A 60 0.69 12.58 -5.96
CA ARG A 60 0.22 11.59 -6.94
C ARG A 60 1.09 10.34 -6.89
N ALA A 61 0.46 9.18 -7.12
CA ALA A 61 1.18 7.93 -7.29
C ALA A 61 2.12 7.99 -8.52
N LYS A 62 3.37 7.57 -8.32
CA LYS A 62 4.43 7.51 -9.32
C LYS A 62 4.97 6.07 -9.40
N ASP A 63 5.66 5.76 -10.49
CA ASP A 63 6.40 4.51 -10.62
C ASP A 63 7.69 4.58 -9.83
N LEU A 64 8.09 3.45 -9.24
CA LEU A 64 9.29 3.40 -8.41
C LEU A 64 10.53 3.91 -9.14
N PRO A 65 11.31 4.83 -8.53
CA PRO A 65 12.54 5.31 -9.13
C PRO A 65 13.53 4.15 -9.23
N HIS A 66 14.26 4.08 -10.34
CA HIS A 66 15.38 3.15 -10.58
C HIS A 66 15.08 1.65 -10.70
N LEU A 67 13.83 1.20 -10.51
CA LEU A 67 13.48 -0.22 -10.67
C LEU A 67 12.99 -0.59 -12.07
N GLY A 68 12.57 0.40 -12.88
CA GLY A 68 12.15 0.20 -14.28
C GLY A 68 10.86 -0.63 -14.44
N THR A 69 10.23 -1.01 -13.33
CA THR A 69 9.12 -1.94 -13.24
C THR A 69 7.87 -1.20 -12.75
N HIS A 70 6.81 -1.22 -13.56
CA HIS A 70 5.50 -0.66 -13.19
C HIS A 70 4.70 -1.58 -12.26
N LEU A 71 5.38 -2.39 -11.44
CA LEU A 71 4.74 -3.45 -10.64
C LEU A 71 4.29 -2.95 -9.27
N VAL A 72 4.89 -1.88 -8.78
CA VAL A 72 4.49 -1.18 -7.56
C VAL A 72 4.43 0.32 -7.85
N ARG A 73 3.34 0.94 -7.41
CA ARG A 73 3.21 2.39 -7.40
C ARG A 73 3.55 2.91 -6.02
N TYR A 74 4.24 4.04 -5.96
CA TYR A 74 4.58 4.71 -4.71
C TYR A 74 4.02 6.13 -4.65
N CYS A 75 3.84 6.64 -3.44
CA CYS A 75 3.51 8.03 -3.13
C CYS A 75 4.27 8.38 -1.85
N ALA A 76 4.99 9.50 -1.81
CA ALA A 76 5.82 9.84 -0.67
C ALA A 76 6.01 11.36 -0.55
N ASP A 77 6.14 11.84 0.68
CA ASP A 77 6.52 13.24 0.97
C ASP A 77 8.03 13.48 0.77
N ASP A 78 8.83 12.43 0.92
CA ASP A 78 10.29 12.45 0.74
C ASP A 78 10.69 11.41 -0.32
N ALA A 79 11.17 11.89 -1.47
CA ALA A 79 11.51 11.05 -2.60
C ALA A 79 12.80 10.24 -2.38
N ASP A 80 13.77 10.78 -1.64
CA ASP A 80 15.06 10.13 -1.39
C ASP A 80 14.86 9.00 -0.37
N PHE A 81 14.07 9.25 0.67
CA PHE A 81 13.65 8.20 1.60
C PHE A 81 12.85 7.10 0.90
N ALA A 82 11.92 7.47 0.02
CA ALA A 82 11.18 6.50 -0.77
C ALA A 82 12.10 5.65 -1.66
N ALA A 83 13.10 6.25 -2.32
CA ALA A 83 14.08 5.53 -3.11
C ALA A 83 14.91 4.55 -2.25
N LEU A 84 15.33 4.97 -1.06
CA LEU A 84 16.12 4.16 -0.13
C LEU A 84 15.41 2.87 0.30
N ILE A 85 14.13 2.96 0.63
CA ILE A 85 13.35 1.80 1.11
C ILE A 85 12.78 0.96 -0.04
N SER A 86 12.79 1.49 -1.26
CA SER A 86 12.23 0.84 -2.44
C SER A 86 13.23 -0.07 -3.11
N THR A 87 13.33 -1.28 -2.62
CA THR A 87 14.24 -2.30 -3.16
C THR A 87 13.54 -3.25 -4.11
N TYR A 88 14.29 -3.89 -5.01
CA TYR A 88 13.77 -4.94 -5.90
C TYR A 88 13.18 -6.12 -5.12
N ALA A 89 13.81 -6.49 -3.99
CA ALA A 89 13.30 -7.53 -3.11
C ALA A 89 11.92 -7.17 -2.55
N MET A 90 11.76 -5.92 -2.10
CA MET A 90 10.47 -5.40 -1.63
C MET A 90 9.43 -5.44 -2.75
N GLU A 91 9.76 -4.95 -3.95
CA GLU A 91 8.82 -4.94 -5.07
C GLU A 91 8.32 -6.35 -5.42
N ARG A 92 9.24 -7.31 -5.55
CA ARG A 92 8.93 -8.71 -5.85
C ARG A 92 8.05 -9.32 -4.77
N PHE A 93 8.37 -9.07 -3.50
CA PHE A 93 7.56 -9.52 -2.37
C PHE A 93 6.14 -8.94 -2.42
N MET A 94 6.02 -7.62 -2.59
CA MET A 94 4.73 -6.92 -2.65
C MET A 94 3.84 -7.43 -3.78
N ARG A 95 4.41 -7.63 -4.96
CA ARG A 95 3.69 -8.16 -6.12
C ARG A 95 3.18 -9.58 -5.87
N ASN A 96 4.00 -10.44 -5.29
CA ASN A 96 3.63 -11.83 -5.04
C ASN A 96 2.58 -11.94 -3.94
N ALA A 97 2.73 -11.18 -2.86
CA ALA A 97 1.82 -11.17 -1.72
C ALA A 97 0.51 -10.40 -1.98
N ARG A 98 0.39 -9.68 -3.11
CA ARG A 98 -0.72 -8.73 -3.37
C ARG A 98 -0.88 -7.77 -2.18
N LEU A 99 0.21 -7.09 -1.86
CA LEU A 99 0.35 -6.24 -0.69
C LEU A 99 0.32 -4.75 -1.08
N ALA A 100 -0.21 -3.93 -0.19
CA ALA A 100 0.05 -2.50 -0.12
C ALA A 100 0.37 -2.13 1.33
N TRP A 101 1.10 -1.04 1.51
CA TRP A 101 1.39 -0.53 2.85
C TRP A 101 1.66 0.97 2.82
N ARG A 102 1.53 1.61 3.98
CA ARG A 102 1.91 3.00 4.20
C ARG A 102 2.61 3.21 5.54
N ILE A 103 3.55 4.14 5.56
CA ILE A 103 4.08 4.80 6.75
C ILE A 103 3.24 6.04 7.00
N GLU A 104 2.76 6.18 8.24
CA GLU A 104 2.04 7.36 8.72
C GLU A 104 2.48 7.64 10.17
N GLY A 105 3.20 8.73 10.35
CA GLY A 105 3.85 9.05 11.63
C GLY A 105 4.80 7.94 12.08
N ASN A 106 4.56 7.40 13.28
CA ASN A 106 5.35 6.31 13.86
C ASN A 106 4.74 4.92 13.62
N ARG A 107 4.04 4.70 12.51
CA ARG A 107 3.37 3.42 12.23
C ARG A 107 3.54 3.01 10.77
N VAL A 108 3.69 1.71 10.57
CA VAL A 108 3.48 1.06 9.27
C VAL A 108 2.14 0.36 9.30
N ASN A 109 1.29 0.68 8.33
CA ASN A 109 0.01 0.02 8.11
C ASN A 109 0.11 -0.74 6.79
N GLY A 110 0.08 -2.08 6.84
CA GLY A 110 0.12 -2.94 5.66
C GLY A 110 -1.20 -3.68 5.49
N TRP A 111 -1.59 -3.98 4.25
CA TRP A 111 -2.77 -4.78 3.96
C TRP A 111 -2.63 -5.64 2.71
N THR A 112 -3.23 -6.84 2.80
CA THR A 112 -3.27 -7.81 1.70
C THR A 112 -4.70 -8.20 1.39
N HIS A 113 -4.95 -8.55 0.14
CA HIS A 113 -6.21 -9.19 -0.24
C HIS A 113 -6.36 -10.57 0.41
N GLY A 114 -7.56 -10.85 0.91
CA GLY A 114 -7.94 -12.10 1.55
C GLY A 114 -7.63 -12.14 3.05
N ARG A 115 -8.06 -13.23 3.67
CA ARG A 115 -7.75 -13.55 5.07
C ARG A 115 -6.36 -14.18 5.14
N LYS A 116 -5.51 -13.65 6.02
CA LYS A 116 -4.22 -14.23 6.38
C LYS A 116 -4.33 -14.78 7.80
N THR A 117 -3.84 -15.97 8.02
CA THR A 117 -3.76 -16.61 9.34
C THR A 117 -2.33 -16.58 9.83
#